data_AF-A0A0A1YQT6-F1
#
_entry.id   AF-A0A0A1YQT6-F1
#
_cell.length_a   1.000
_cell.length_b   1.000
_cell.length_c   1.000
_cell.angle_alpha   90.00
_cell.angle_beta   90.00
_cell.angle_gamma   90.00
#
_symmetry.space_group_name_H-M   'P 1'
#
loop_
_entity.id
_entity.type
_entity.pdbx_description
1 polymer ?
#
loop_
_entity_poly.entity_id
_entity_poly.type
_entity_poly.pdbx_seq_one_letter_code
_entity_poly.pdbx_strand_id
1 'polypeptide(L)' 'MESTKAEQRQYHAMRAHIDQLLAKGWSISGRDPLRLESAGHSCIVRHGMLISDIASSARAA' A
#
# COMPACT_ATOMS: atom_id res chain seq x y z
N MET A 1 17.10 -21.10 10.52
CA MET A 1 16.24 -20.61 9.43
C MET A 1 16.23 -19.09 9.53
N GLU A 2 17.22 -18.45 8.91
CA GLU A 2 17.41 -16.99 8.98
C GLU A 2 17.41 -16.47 7.54
N SER A 3 16.26 -16.01 7.07
CA SER A 3 16.12 -15.42 5.73
C SER A 3 14.92 -14.47 5.72
N THR A 4 14.91 -13.46 6.59
CA THR A 4 13.87 -12.41 6.62
C THR A 4 14.43 -11.02 6.26
N LYS A 5 15.73 -10.92 5.91
CA LYS A 5 16.42 -9.65 5.61
C LYS A 5 16.71 -9.39 4.14
N ALA A 6 16.62 -10.40 3.27
CA ALA A 6 16.97 -10.25 1.85
C ALA A 6 15.80 -9.80 0.97
N GLU A 7 14.58 -10.26 1.26
CA GLU A 7 13.37 -9.93 0.48
C GLU A 7 12.98 -8.44 0.60
N GLN A 8 13.33 -7.80 1.71
CA GLN A 8 13.12 -6.36 1.92
C GLN A 8 13.94 -5.47 0.96
N ARG A 9 15.01 -6.00 0.37
CA ARG A 9 15.91 -5.25 -0.54
C ARG A 9 15.48 -5.33 -2.01
N GLN A 10 14.63 -6.29 -2.39
CA GLN A 10 14.29 -6.46 -3.80
C GLN A 10 13.30 -5.41 -4.32
N TYR A 11 12.56 -4.74 -3.44
CA TYR A 11 11.56 -3.76 -3.84
C TYR A 11 11.85 -2.35 -3.30
N HIS A 12 13.11 -1.89 -3.40
CA HIS A 12 13.47 -0.51 -3.04
C HIS A 12 12.58 0.54 -3.72
N ALA A 13 12.26 0.34 -5.00
CA ALA A 13 11.36 1.21 -5.74
C ALA A 13 9.93 1.23 -5.15
N MET A 14 9.41 0.07 -4.75
CA MET A 14 8.10 -0.03 -4.10
C MET A 14 8.11 0.68 -2.75
N ARG A 15 9.16 0.49 -1.95
CA ARG A 15 9.26 1.10 -0.63
C ARG A 15 9.33 2.62 -0.74
N ALA A 16 10.10 3.14 -1.69
CA ALA A 16 10.12 4.58 -2.00
C ALA A 16 8.75 5.09 -2.47
N HIS A 17 8.02 4.28 -3.25
CA HIS A 17 6.67 4.64 -3.68
C HIS A 17 5.66 4.67 -2.52
N ILE A 18 5.71 3.68 -1.62
CA ILE A 18 4.92 3.65 -0.38
C ILE A 18 5.26 4.87 0.48
N ASP A 19 6.54 5.22 0.62
CA ASP A 19 6.98 6.38 1.40
C ASP A 19 6.47 7.70 0.79
N GLN A 20 6.48 7.83 -0.54
CA GLN A 20 5.85 8.96 -1.24
C GLN A 20 4.34 9.02 -1.00
N LEU A 21 3.66 7.87 -0.92
CA LEU A 21 2.22 7.82 -0.61
C LEU A 21 1.98 8.23 0.85
N LEU A 22 2.78 7.74 1.79
CA LEU A 22 2.74 8.15 3.19
C LEU A 22 2.95 9.66 3.33
N ALA A 23 3.94 10.23 2.63
CA ALA A 23 4.21 11.66 2.60
C ALA A 23 3.06 12.48 1.99
N LYS A 24 2.27 11.89 1.08
CA LYS A 24 1.05 12.49 0.52
C LYS A 24 -0.15 12.42 1.46
N GLY A 25 -0.02 11.80 2.64
CA GLY A 25 -1.11 11.64 3.62
C GLY A 25 -1.86 10.33 3.50
N TRP A 26 -1.27 9.31 2.85
CA TRP A 26 -1.80 7.95 2.94
C TRP A 26 -1.38 7.33 4.27
N SER A 27 -2.25 6.47 4.82
CA SER A 27 -2.00 5.73 6.05
C SER A 27 -1.98 4.23 5.77
N ILE A 28 -1.10 3.49 6.43
CA ILE A 28 -1.07 2.03 6.29
C ILE A 28 -2.14 1.42 7.19
N SER A 29 -3.18 0.86 6.59
CA SER A 29 -4.27 0.20 7.31
C SER A 29 -4.11 -1.33 7.40
N GLY A 30 -3.18 -1.91 6.65
CA GLY A 30 -2.88 -3.34 6.67
C GLY A 30 -1.46 -3.61 6.18
N ARG A 31 -0.83 -4.70 6.62
CA ARG A 31 0.57 -5.02 6.27
C ARG A 31 0.77 -6.36 5.58
N ASP A 32 -0.23 -7.24 5.56
CA ASP A 32 -0.20 -8.51 4.83
C ASP A 32 -1.63 -8.85 4.34
N PRO A 33 -1.99 -8.49 3.10
CA PRO A 33 -1.25 -7.65 2.15
C PRO A 33 -1.17 -6.17 2.59
N LEU A 34 -0.17 -5.44 2.12
CA LEU A 34 0.02 -4.03 2.51
C LEU A 34 -1.11 -3.15 1.95
N ARG A 35 -1.93 -2.58 2.84
CA ARG A 35 -3.04 -1.70 2.49
C ARG A 35 -2.74 -0.27 2.89
N LEU A 36 -3.04 0.64 1.99
CA LEU A 36 -2.92 2.08 2.17
C LEU A 36 -4.31 2.70 2.04
N GLU A 37 -4.66 3.63 2.91
CA GLU A 37 -5.92 4.37 2.86
C GLU A 37 -5.65 5.88 2.86
N SER A 38 -6.42 6.63 2.10
CA SER A 38 -6.35 8.09 2.07
C SER A 38 -7.68 8.68 1.66
N ALA A 39 -8.25 9.55 2.50
CA ALA A 39 -9.46 10.33 2.19
C ALA A 39 -10.63 9.54 1.57
N GLY A 40 -10.84 8.29 2.02
CA GLY A 40 -11.91 7.41 1.51
C GLY A 40 -11.51 6.53 0.32
N HIS A 41 -10.25 6.57 -0.11
CA HIS A 41 -9.69 5.70 -1.13
C HIS A 41 -8.85 4.63 -0.43
N SER A 42 -8.97 3.37 -0.86
CA SER A 42 -8.15 2.28 -0.33
C SER A 42 -7.35 1.63 -1.46
N CYS A 43 -6.10 1.27 -1.17
CA CYS A 43 -5.18 0.67 -2.13
C CYS A 43 -4.50 -0.52 -1.47
N ILE A 44 -4.26 -1.58 -2.24
CA ILE A 44 -3.63 -2.80 -1.76
C ILE A 44 -2.41 -3.10 -2.62
N VAL A 45 -1.25 -3.23 -2.00
CA VAL A 45 -0.03 -3.66 -2.68
C VAL A 45 0.01 -5.19 -2.70
N ARG A 46 0.00 -5.77 -3.90
CA ARG A 46 0.12 -7.22 -4.15
C ARG A 46 1.18 -7.47 -5.21
N HIS A 47 2.07 -8.43 -4.98
CA HIS A 47 3.10 -8.86 -5.94
C HIS A 47 3.96 -7.74 -6.55
N GLY A 48 4.21 -6.65 -5.83
CA GLY A 48 4.94 -5.53 -6.42
C GLY A 48 4.08 -4.55 -7.24
N MET A 49 2.74 -4.61 -7.12
CA MET A 49 1.81 -3.68 -7.77
C MET A 49 0.84 -3.07 -6.77
N LEU A 50 0.52 -1.79 -6.95
CA LEU A 50 -0.46 -1.08 -6.15
C LEU A 50 -1.83 -1.15 -6.85
N ILE A 51 -2.79 -1.79 -6.20
CA ILE A 51 -4.14 -2.02 -6.70
C ILE A 51 -5.06 -1.07 -5.96
N SER A 52 -5.54 -0.04 -6.64
CA SER A 52 -6.52 0.87 -6.08
C SER A 52 -7.88 0.19 -6.04
N ASP A 53 -8.40 -0.05 -4.84
CA ASP A 53 -9.83 -0.24 -4.67
C ASP A 53 -10.42 1.16 -4.69
N ILE A 54 -10.89 1.57 -5.86
CA ILE A 54 -11.91 2.60 -5.92
C ILE A 54 -13.13 2.00 -5.23
N ALA A 55 -13.14 2.10 -3.89
CA ALA A 55 -14.34 1.92 -3.10
C ALA A 55 -15.32 2.89 -3.74
N SER A 56 -16.15 2.32 -4.62
CA SER A 56 -17.09 3.05 -5.43
C SER A 56 -17.82 3.92 -4.43
N SER A 57 -17.68 5.23 -4.56
CA SER A 57 -18.47 6.18 -3.80
C SER A 57 -19.91 5.99 -4.27
N ALA A 58 -20.55 4.91 -3.83
CA ALA A 58 -21.96 4.85 -3.61
C ALA A 58 -22.18 5.73 -2.38
N ARG A 59 -22.13 7.03 -2.64
CA ARG A 59 -22.79 8.05 -1.85
C ARG A 59 -24.27 7.67 -1.84
N ALA A 60 -24.67 6.82 -0.90
CA ALA A 60 -26.07 6.64 -0.58
C ALA A 60 -26.57 7.99 -0.05
N ALA A 61 -27.68 8.41 -0.64
CA ALA A 61 -28.35 9.69 -0.49
C ALA A 61 -28.72 10.03 0.97
#